data_AF-A0A2M7X8K5-F1
#
_entry.id   AF-A0A2M7X8K5-F1
#
_cell.length_a   1.000
_cell.length_b   1.000
_cell.length_c   1.000
_cell.angle_alpha   90.00
_cell.angle_beta   90.00
_cell.angle_gamma   90.00
#
_symmetry.space_group_name_H-M   'P 1'
#
loop_
_entity.id
_entity.type
_entity.pdbx_description
1 polymer ?
#
loop_
_entity_poly.entity_id
_entity_poly.type
_entity_poly.pdbx_seq_one_letter_code
_entity_poly.pdbx_strand_id
1 'polypeptide(L)' 'MSWFSGHARAPVIKIGPNASVGGDLVFEREVELYVHPSAHIGAIRGATAKPWPGAEMAVEKD' A
#
# COMPACT_ATOMS: atom_id res chain seq x y z
N MET A 1 -23.71 24.78 12.26
CA MET A 1 -22.62 24.52 11.32
C MET A 1 -21.56 23.68 12.01
N SER A 2 -21.44 22.39 11.66
CA SER A 2 -20.36 21.52 12.17
C SER A 2 -19.33 21.34 11.05
N TRP A 3 -18.14 21.89 11.22
CA TRP A 3 -17.09 21.99 10.19
C TRP A 3 -15.95 20.98 10.38
N PHE A 4 -16.09 20.06 11.34
CA PHE A 4 -15.09 19.05 11.63
C PHE A 4 -15.72 17.66 11.75
N SER A 5 -16.20 17.09 10.64
CA SER A 5 -16.44 15.64 10.59
C SER A 5 -15.09 14.95 10.39
N GLY A 6 -14.39 14.67 11.48
CA GLY A 6 -13.17 13.88 11.48
C GLY A 6 -13.46 12.41 11.15
N HIS A 7 -13.72 12.10 9.88
CA HIS A 7 -13.62 10.73 9.40
C HIS A 7 -12.13 10.41 9.21
N ALA A 8 -11.50 9.86 10.24
CA ALA A 8 -10.14 9.35 10.15
C ALA A 8 -10.14 8.16 9.18
N ARG A 9 -9.85 8.43 7.90
CA ARG A 9 -9.66 7.38 6.90
C ARG A 9 -8.49 6.51 7.31
N ALA A 10 -8.60 5.21 7.08
CA ALA A 10 -7.47 4.30 7.26
C ALA A 10 -6.29 4.77 6.39
N PRO A 11 -5.05 4.69 6.89
CA PRO A 11 -3.87 4.98 6.09
C PRO A 11 -3.82 4.09 4.84
N VAL A 12 -3.47 4.68 3.70
CA VAL A 12 -3.34 3.97 2.42
C VAL A 12 -1.88 3.81 2.08
N ILE A 13 -1.46 2.57 1.84
CA ILE A 13 -0.08 2.19 1.53
C ILE A 13 -0.07 1.52 0.17
N LYS A 14 0.81 1.98 -0.73
CA LYS A 14 0.93 1.47 -2.11
C LYS A 14 2.36 1.06 -2.38
N ILE A 15 2.60 -0.22 -2.62
CA ILE A 15 3.89 -0.77 -3.04
C ILE A 15 3.85 -0.94 -4.56
N GLY A 16 4.60 -0.09 -5.26
CA GLY A 16 4.55 0.04 -6.72
C GLY A 16 5.34 -1.02 -7.50
N PRO A 17 5.30 -0.95 -8.84
CA PRO A 17 6.03 -1.88 -9.71
C PRO A 17 7.53 -1.91 -9.42
N ASN A 18 8.13 -3.10 -9.46
CA ASN A 18 9.57 -3.33 -9.26
C ASN A 18 10.13 -2.85 -7.91
N ALA A 19 9.25 -2.48 -6.96
CA ALA A 19 9.67 -2.13 -5.61
C ALA A 19 10.19 -3.38 -4.88
N SER A 20 11.26 -3.21 -4.12
CA SER A 20 11.79 -4.26 -3.23
C SER A 20 11.78 -3.78 -1.78
N VAL A 21 11.08 -4.52 -0.92
CA VAL A 21 11.10 -4.35 0.53
C VAL A 21 11.68 -5.63 1.13
N GLY A 22 12.94 -5.56 1.55
CA GLY A 22 13.66 -6.73 2.04
C GLY A 22 13.25 -7.23 3.43
N GLY A 23 12.47 -6.44 4.17
CA GLY A 23 12.00 -6.78 5.52
C GLY A 23 10.51 -7.14 5.57
N ASP A 24 10.09 -7.67 6.72
CA ASP A 24 8.68 -7.93 7.02
C ASP A 24 7.88 -6.63 7.10
N LEU A 25 6.68 -6.65 6.54
CA LEU A 25 5.71 -5.56 6.60
C LEU A 25 4.78 -5.79 7.79
N VAL A 26 5.07 -5.12 8.91
CA VAL A 26 4.29 -5.25 10.15
C VAL A 26 3.38 -4.04 10.33
N PHE A 27 2.08 -4.29 10.38
CA PHE A 27 1.06 -3.27 10.57
C PHE A 27 0.35 -3.47 11.92
N GLU A 28 0.50 -2.51 12.82
CA GLU A 28 -0.11 -2.54 14.17
C GLU A 28 -1.50 -1.89 14.21
N ARG A 29 -1.99 -1.41 13.06
CA ARG A 29 -3.33 -0.84 12.89
C ARG A 29 -3.88 -1.21 11.52
N GLU A 30 -5.19 -1.06 11.38
CA GLU A 30 -5.85 -1.22 10.08
C GLU A 30 -5.30 -0.23 9.05
N VAL A 31 -4.95 -0.77 7.89
CA VAL A 31 -4.45 -0.03 6.73
C VAL A 31 -5.06 -0.59 5.45
N GLU A 32 -5.11 0.25 4.42
CA GLU A 32 -5.31 -0.22 3.06
C GLU A 32 -3.96 -0.46 2.39
N LEU A 33 -3.55 -1.73 2.33
CA LEU A 33 -2.31 -2.12 1.67
C LEU A 33 -2.59 -2.56 0.24
N TYR A 34 -2.02 -1.86 -0.74
CA TYR A 34 -2.04 -2.25 -2.15
C TYR A 34 -0.65 -2.64 -2.60
N VAL A 35 -0.52 -3.82 -3.20
CA VAL A 35 0.78 -4.35 -3.65
C VAL A 35 0.71 -4.65 -5.14
N HIS A 36 1.66 -4.09 -5.90
CA HIS A 36 1.82 -4.41 -7.31
C HIS A 36 2.31 -5.87 -7.48
N PRO A 37 1.82 -6.63 -8.47
CA PRO A 37 2.26 -8.02 -8.68
C PRO A 37 3.76 -8.20 -8.93
N SER A 38 4.44 -7.20 -9.51
CA SER A 38 5.90 -7.23 -9.74
C SER A 38 6.73 -6.78 -8.53
N ALA A 39 6.10 -6.41 -7.41
CA ALA A 39 6.83 -6.03 -6.21
C ALA A 39 7.35 -7.26 -5.47
N HIS A 40 8.57 -7.16 -4.94
CA HIS A 40 9.18 -8.16 -4.09
C HIS A 40 9.11 -7.68 -2.64
N ILE A 41 8.39 -8.40 -1.79
CA ILE A 41 8.16 -8.00 -0.39
C ILE A 41 8.39 -9.17 0.57
N GLY A 42 8.77 -8.84 1.81
CA GLY A 42 8.78 -9.78 2.92
C GLY A 42 7.38 -10.19 3.38
N ALA A 43 7.31 -10.91 4.50
CA ALA A 43 6.04 -11.38 5.03
C ALA A 43 5.16 -10.21 5.49
N ILE A 44 3.85 -10.31 5.25
CA ILE A 44 2.88 -9.32 5.72
C ILE A 44 2.30 -9.81 7.05
N ARG A 45 2.27 -8.94 8.06
CA ARG A 45 1.65 -9.19 9.38
C ARG A 45 0.71 -8.04 9.74
N GLY A 46 -0.50 -8.37 10.18
CA GLY A 46 -1.48 -7.38 10.65
C GLY A 46 -2.21 -6.58 9.56
N ALA A 47 -2.01 -6.92 8.28
CA ALA A 47 -2.78 -6.39 7.16
C ALA A 47 -3.04 -7.46 6.10
N THR A 48 -4.00 -7.18 5.22
CA THR A 48 -4.32 -7.99 4.04
C THR A 48 -3.96 -7.20 2.79
N ALA A 49 -3.13 -7.76 1.92
CA ALA A 49 -2.82 -7.14 0.64
C ALA A 49 -4.07 -7.10 -0.25
N LYS A 50 -4.34 -5.93 -0.82
CA LYS A 50 -5.40 -5.67 -1.79
C LYS A 50 -4.79 -5.60 -3.21
N PRO A 51 -5.55 -5.99 -4.24
CA PRO A 51 -5.15 -5.84 -5.64
C PRO A 51 -4.79 -4.40 -5.97
N TRP A 52 -3.71 -4.20 -6.71
CA TRP A 52 -3.26 -2.88 -7.14
C TRP A 52 -4.36 -2.11 -7.90
N PRO A 53 -4.73 -0.88 -7.48
CA PRO A 53 -5.94 -0.22 -7.98
C PRO A 53 -5.74 0.61 -9.26
N GLY A 54 -4.54 0.65 -9.84
CA GLY A 54 -4.21 1.50 -10.99
C GLY A 54 -3.69 0.74 -12.21
N ALA A 55 -3.91 1.28 -13.41
CA ALA A 55 -3.18 0.86 -14.60
C ALA A 55 -1.72 1.33 -14.50
N GLU A 56 -0.81 0.43 -14.85
CA GLU A 56 0.65 0.56 -14.88
C GLU A 56 1.14 1.98 -15.21
N MET A 57 1.78 2.67 -14.27
CA MET A 57 2.72 3.75 -14.62
C MET A 57 4.11 3.13 -14.64
N ALA A 58 4.41 2.43 -15.73
CA ALA A 58 5.78 2.12 -16.11
C ALA A 58 6.43 3.47 -16.48
N VAL A 59 7.14 4.07 -15.53
CA VAL A 59 8.11 5.11 -15.88
C VAL A 59 9.32 4.35 -16.43
N GLU A 60 9.28 4.12 -17.75
CA GLU A 60 10.48 3.93 -18.54
C GLU A 60 11.41 5.10 -18.23
N LYS A 61 12.61 4.81 -17.75
CA LYS A 61 13.61 5.83 -17.48
C LYS A 61 14.88 5.43 -18.22
N ASP A 62 15.06 6.08 -19.37
CA ASP A 62 16.31 6.17 -20.14
C ASP A 62 17.49 6.66 -19.27
#